data_AF-A0A9W4I4L5-F1
#
_entry.id   AF-A0A9W4I4L5-F1
#
_cell.length_a   1.000
_cell.length_b   1.000
_cell.length_c   1.000
_cell.angle_alpha   90.00
_cell.angle_beta   90.00
_cell.angle_gamma   90.00
#
_symmetry.space_group_name_H-M   'P 1'
#
loop_
_entity.id
_entity.type
_entity.pdbx_description
1 polymer ?
#
loop_
_entity_poly.entity_id
_entity_poly.type
_entity_poly.pdbx_seq_one_letter_code
_entity_poly.pdbx_strand_id
1 'polypeptide(L)'
;MRIRGEWFFRSGERSAQLIIRRVLPKVQTCDASGHTHLRQTSFRIHHQFLSFSTIMLSQRILARRLPQVASRAIAPRAAFSQMPALRAAELDDPLQNNNYPNPPALKRAHRDPYGGWWDAQEKRNFGEPVHEDNDILGVFSPEQYTHVTPGKGFFHLGCFVVAFLGLVGVVSMNYPDKPSVPKTYVDGLEKELGGPNALPARKSGEDKW
;
A
#
# COMPACT_ATOMS: atom_id res chain seq x y z
N MET A 1 46.38 -12.29 16.12
CA MET A 1 46.73 -11.48 17.30
C MET A 1 46.23 -10.05 17.04
N ARG A 2 45.30 -9.58 17.89
CA ARG A 2 45.03 -8.17 18.24
C ARG A 2 44.60 -7.17 17.13
N ILE A 3 43.28 -7.08 17.02
CA ILE A 3 42.40 -5.89 16.89
C ILE A 3 43.10 -4.54 17.20
N ARG A 4 42.85 -3.50 16.40
CA ARG A 4 42.73 -2.10 16.87
C ARG A 4 41.87 -1.28 15.90
N GLY A 5 40.67 -0.93 16.35
CA GLY A 5 39.85 0.11 15.76
C GLY A 5 40.20 1.46 16.38
N GLU A 6 40.01 2.52 15.61
CA GLU A 6 40.05 3.89 16.11
C GLU A 6 38.65 4.50 16.03
N TRP A 7 38.16 4.90 17.20
CA TRP A 7 36.90 5.60 17.39
C TRP A 7 37.21 7.09 17.54
N PHE A 8 36.61 7.89 16.67
CA PHE A 8 36.69 9.34 16.71
C PHE A 8 35.72 9.88 17.77
N PHE A 9 36.27 10.54 18.79
CA PHE A 9 35.54 11.24 19.85
C PHE A 9 35.29 12.68 19.40
N ARG A 10 34.02 13.13 19.37
CA ARG A 10 33.69 14.56 19.29
C ARG A 10 32.60 14.92 20.29
N SER A 11 33.04 15.76 21.20
CA SER A 11 32.36 16.46 22.29
C SER A 11 31.17 17.31 21.83
N GLY A 12 30.09 17.36 22.64
CA GLY A 12 29.16 18.50 22.66
C GLY A 12 27.77 18.20 23.22
N GLU A 13 27.53 18.62 24.48
CA GLU A 13 26.24 19.06 25.08
C GLU A 13 25.07 18.04 25.20
N ARG A 14 24.89 17.34 26.33
CA ARG A 14 24.26 17.76 27.60
C ARG A 14 22.88 18.45 27.49
N SER A 15 21.81 17.65 27.44
CA SER A 15 20.54 17.95 28.12
C SER A 15 19.73 16.66 28.29
N ALA A 16 19.98 15.94 29.37
CA ALA A 16 19.16 14.80 29.80
C ALA A 16 18.21 15.28 30.91
N GLN A 17 16.94 15.43 30.56
CA GLN A 17 15.86 15.63 31.52
C GLN A 17 15.69 14.35 32.34
N LEU A 18 15.97 14.44 33.64
CA LEU A 18 15.85 13.36 34.61
C LEU A 18 14.37 13.20 35.00
N ILE A 19 13.63 12.38 34.25
CA ILE A 19 12.28 11.97 34.63
C ILE A 19 12.40 10.83 35.67
N ILE A 20 12.25 11.19 36.94
CA ILE A 20 12.12 10.22 38.04
C ILE A 20 10.74 9.55 37.91
N ARG A 21 10.67 8.40 37.22
CA ARG A 21 9.54 7.47 37.36
C ARG A 21 9.75 6.65 38.63
N ARG A 22 8.98 6.94 39.68
CA ARG A 22 8.84 6.03 40.84
C ARG A 22 8.23 4.72 40.33
N VAL A 23 9.06 3.69 40.23
CA VAL A 23 8.63 2.30 40.11
C VAL A 23 8.16 1.86 41.50
N LEU A 24 6.85 1.72 41.67
CA LEU A 24 6.27 1.04 42.83
C LEU A 24 6.50 -0.48 42.65
N PRO A 25 7.12 -1.19 43.60
CA PRO A 25 7.21 -2.65 43.53
C PRO A 25 5.83 -3.26 43.75
N LYS A 26 5.40 -4.10 42.81
CA LYS A 26 4.22 -4.96 42.95
C LYS A 26 4.64 -6.16 43.79
N VAL A 27 4.39 -6.12 45.09
CA VAL A 27 4.55 -7.26 45.99
C VAL A 27 3.42 -8.25 45.68
N GLN A 28 3.79 -9.41 45.15
CA GLN A 28 2.86 -10.50 44.82
C GLN A 28 3.22 -11.67 45.73
N THR A 29 2.48 -11.81 46.84
CA THR A 29 2.56 -12.98 47.72
C THR A 29 1.54 -14.00 47.23
N CYS A 30 2.02 -15.18 46.84
CA CYS A 30 1.20 -16.36 46.66
C CYS A 30 0.98 -16.98 48.04
N ASP A 31 -0.27 -17.16 48.45
CA ASP A 31 -0.59 -18.04 49.57
C ASP A 31 -1.65 -19.06 49.13
N ALA A 32 -1.40 -20.30 49.52
CA ALA A 32 -2.10 -21.49 49.08
C ALA A 32 -3.21 -21.82 50.08
N SER A 33 -4.38 -21.19 49.93
CA SER A 33 -5.60 -21.63 50.60
C SER A 33 -6.79 -20.90 50.01
N GLY A 34 -7.61 -21.61 49.24
CA GLY A 34 -8.84 -21.08 48.68
C GLY A 34 -9.85 -20.79 49.79
N HIS A 35 -9.92 -19.54 50.26
CA HIS A 35 -11.08 -19.01 50.97
C HIS A 35 -11.26 -17.52 50.69
N THR A 36 -12.48 -17.19 50.30
CA THR A 36 -12.98 -15.86 49.93
C THR A 36 -13.13 -14.94 51.14
N HIS A 37 -12.78 -13.66 51.00
CA HIS A 37 -13.29 -12.60 51.89
C HIS A 37 -13.44 -11.29 51.12
N LEU A 38 -14.68 -10.89 50.84
CA LEU A 38 -15.03 -9.55 50.37
C LEU A 38 -14.83 -8.58 51.55
N ARG A 39 -13.89 -7.65 51.42
CA ARG A 39 -13.74 -6.55 52.40
C ARG A 39 -14.24 -5.25 51.78
N GLN A 40 -15.50 -4.98 52.07
CA GLN A 40 -16.23 -3.77 51.72
C GLN A 40 -15.74 -2.64 52.64
N THR A 41 -14.85 -1.77 52.16
CA THR A 41 -14.51 -0.53 52.87
C THR A 41 -15.42 0.58 52.39
N SER A 42 -16.49 0.79 53.16
CA SER A 42 -17.40 1.92 53.07
C SER A 42 -16.65 3.22 53.35
N PHE A 43 -16.55 4.10 52.36
CA PHE A 43 -16.17 5.50 52.56
C PHE A 43 -17.42 6.37 52.42
N ARG A 44 -17.92 6.82 53.57
CA ARG A 44 -19.03 7.76 53.74
C ARG A 44 -18.47 9.18 53.63
N ILE A 45 -18.84 9.91 52.58
CA ILE A 45 -18.62 11.36 52.50
C ILE A 45 -19.99 12.04 52.57
N HIS A 46 -20.16 12.87 53.60
CA HIS A 46 -21.33 13.68 53.83
C HIS A 46 -21.34 14.91 52.91
N HIS A 47 -22.51 15.15 52.33
CA HIS A 47 -23.16 16.42 51.99
C HIS A 47 -22.30 17.67 51.86
N GLN A 48 -22.48 18.36 50.73
CA GLN A 48 -23.01 19.72 50.77
C GLN A 48 -23.76 20.08 49.48
N PHE A 49 -25.05 20.35 49.68
CA PHE A 49 -25.96 21.00 48.76
C PHE A 49 -25.51 22.45 48.54
N LEU A 50 -25.57 22.93 47.30
CA LEU A 50 -25.88 24.33 47.00
C LEU A 50 -26.66 24.37 45.69
N SER A 51 -27.96 24.56 45.87
CA SER A 51 -28.98 24.87 44.88
C SER A 51 -29.02 26.37 44.65
N PHE A 52 -28.91 26.83 43.39
CA PHE A 52 -29.45 28.12 42.92
C PHE A 52 -29.90 27.89 41.46
N SER A 53 -31.20 27.67 41.25
CA SER A 53 -32.24 28.68 40.96
C SER A 53 -32.28 29.06 39.47
N THR A 54 -33.21 28.41 38.76
CA THR A 54 -33.72 28.80 37.45
C THR A 54 -34.47 30.13 37.52
N ILE A 55 -34.19 31.06 36.61
CA ILE A 55 -35.16 32.09 36.21
C ILE A 55 -35.17 32.16 34.68
N MET A 56 -36.34 31.83 34.13
CA MET A 56 -36.77 32.05 32.75
C MET A 56 -37.67 33.29 32.68
N LEU A 57 -37.80 33.81 31.45
CA LEU A 57 -38.77 34.78 30.90
C LEU A 57 -38.47 36.29 31.01
N SER A 58 -38.40 36.96 29.85
CA SER A 58 -39.51 37.71 29.23
C SER A 58 -38.97 38.60 28.08
N GLN A 59 -39.18 38.22 26.82
CA GLN A 59 -40.20 38.74 25.89
C GLN A 59 -40.16 40.25 25.55
N ARG A 60 -39.94 40.48 24.23
CA ARG A 60 -40.39 41.60 23.36
C ARG A 60 -39.41 42.78 23.19
N ILE A 61 -38.85 42.90 21.97
CA ILE A 61 -39.26 43.92 20.98
C ILE A 61 -39.02 43.35 19.58
N LEU A 62 -40.09 43.41 18.78
CA LEU A 62 -40.19 42.98 17.41
C LEU A 62 -39.69 44.13 16.52
N ALA A 63 -38.43 44.09 16.10
CA ALA A 63 -37.95 44.93 15.00
C ALA A 63 -37.82 44.05 13.77
N ARG A 64 -38.91 44.02 12.99
CA ARG A 64 -39.00 43.37 11.69
C ARG A 64 -38.09 44.13 10.71
N ARG A 65 -36.78 43.83 10.71
CA ARG A 65 -35.93 44.12 9.55
C ARG A 65 -36.00 42.91 8.64
N LEU A 66 -36.49 43.15 7.43
CA LEU A 66 -36.44 42.20 6.31
C LEU A 66 -35.01 41.62 6.27
N PRO A 67 -34.83 40.28 6.26
CA PRO A 67 -33.55 39.76 5.80
C PRO A 67 -33.44 40.26 4.36
N GLN A 68 -32.56 41.23 4.12
CA GLN A 68 -31.99 41.38 2.80
C GLN A 68 -31.35 40.02 2.53
N VAL A 69 -32.07 39.18 1.80
CA VAL A 69 -31.48 38.09 1.05
C VAL A 69 -30.54 38.82 0.10
N ALA A 70 -29.32 39.08 0.58
CA ALA A 70 -28.19 39.28 -0.27
C ALA A 70 -28.15 37.97 -1.04
N SER A 71 -28.70 38.01 -2.26
CA SER A 71 -28.30 37.07 -3.28
C SER A 71 -26.79 37.18 -3.30
N ARG A 72 -26.13 36.24 -2.64
CA ARG A 72 -24.74 35.97 -2.93
C ARG A 72 -24.80 35.51 -4.37
N ALA A 73 -24.63 36.47 -5.28
CA ALA A 73 -24.33 36.17 -6.65
C ALA A 73 -23.17 35.19 -6.56
N ILE A 74 -23.43 33.95 -6.94
CA ILE A 74 -22.38 32.97 -7.17
C ILE A 74 -21.68 33.53 -8.40
N ALA A 75 -20.77 34.48 -8.17
CA ALA A 75 -19.87 34.93 -9.20
C ALA A 75 -19.13 33.66 -9.65
N PRO A 76 -19.16 33.31 -10.95
CA PRO A 76 -18.40 32.17 -11.43
C PRO A 76 -16.94 32.45 -11.11
N ARG A 77 -16.43 31.80 -10.06
CA ARG A 77 -15.05 31.94 -9.62
C ARG A 77 -14.21 31.40 -10.76
N ALA A 78 -13.56 32.29 -11.51
CA ALA A 78 -12.75 31.93 -12.67
C ALA A 78 -11.85 30.74 -12.32
N ALA A 79 -11.97 29.63 -13.05
CA ALA A 79 -11.25 28.39 -12.79
C ALA A 79 -9.72 28.60 -12.70
N PHE A 80 -9.22 29.64 -13.37
CA PHE A 80 -7.81 30.04 -13.39
C PHE A 80 -7.28 30.62 -12.07
N SER A 81 -8.12 31.24 -11.21
CA SER A 81 -7.67 31.79 -9.92
C SER A 81 -7.67 30.75 -8.79
N GLN A 82 -8.17 29.54 -9.07
CA GLN A 82 -8.14 28.42 -8.13
C GLN A 82 -6.80 27.68 -8.17
N MET A 83 -6.07 27.71 -9.29
CA MET A 83 -4.79 27.00 -9.44
C MET A 83 -3.74 27.40 -8.38
N PRO A 84 -3.52 28.68 -8.04
CA PRO A 84 -2.56 29.05 -6.99
C PRO A 84 -3.04 28.71 -5.58
N ALA A 85 -4.34 28.80 -5.31
CA ALA A 85 -4.92 28.45 -4.01
C ALA A 85 -4.94 26.93 -3.78
N LEU A 86 -5.19 26.15 -4.84
CA LEU A 86 -5.08 24.70 -4.84
C LEU A 86 -3.62 24.26 -4.70
N ARG A 87 -2.68 24.89 -5.43
CA ARG A 87 -1.23 24.70 -5.26
C ARG A 87 -0.75 25.03 -3.85
N ALA A 88 -1.26 26.10 -3.25
CA ALA A 88 -0.91 26.47 -1.87
C ALA A 88 -1.47 25.48 -0.83
N ALA A 89 -2.67 24.92 -1.07
CA ALA A 89 -3.25 23.87 -0.24
C ALA A 89 -2.52 22.51 -0.41
N GLU A 90 -2.07 22.20 -1.62
CA GLU A 90 -1.25 21.00 -1.95
C GLU A 90 0.15 21.04 -1.30
N LEU A 91 0.65 22.24 -0.98
CA LEU A 91 1.92 22.42 -0.27
C LEU A 91 1.81 22.23 1.26
N ASP A 92 0.62 22.39 1.84
CA ASP A 92 0.39 22.26 3.30
C ASP A 92 0.19 20.79 3.72
N ASP A 93 -0.27 19.95 2.79
CA ASP A 93 -0.39 18.50 2.95
C ASP A 93 0.13 17.78 1.68
N PRO A 94 1.44 17.50 1.58
CA PRO A 94 2.04 16.92 0.38
C PRO A 94 1.53 15.52 0.06
N LEU A 95 0.90 14.84 1.04
CA LEU A 95 0.34 13.51 0.89
C LEU A 95 -1.19 13.56 0.70
N GLN A 96 -1.79 14.74 0.81
CA GLN A 96 -3.24 15.01 0.70
C GLN A 96 -4.08 14.05 1.56
N ASN A 97 -3.54 13.64 2.71
CA ASN A 97 -4.10 12.59 3.55
C ASN A 97 -4.87 13.14 4.76
N ASN A 98 -5.08 14.46 4.85
CA ASN A 98 -5.74 15.14 5.96
C ASN A 98 -5.10 14.82 7.32
N ASN A 99 -3.77 14.70 7.37
CA ASN A 99 -3.01 14.35 8.57
C ASN A 99 -3.39 12.96 9.14
N TYR A 100 -3.80 12.03 8.26
CA TYR A 100 -4.01 10.64 8.64
C TYR A 100 -2.69 10.03 9.13
N PRO A 101 -2.68 9.27 10.24
CA PRO A 101 -1.45 8.65 10.73
C PRO A 101 -0.91 7.67 9.68
N ASN A 102 0.19 8.04 9.01
CA ASN A 102 0.77 7.22 7.95
C ASN A 102 2.00 6.45 8.48
N PRO A 103 1.86 5.20 8.95
CA PRO A 103 3.00 4.37 9.33
C PRO A 103 3.89 4.06 8.12
N PRO A 104 5.13 3.57 8.30
CA PRO A 104 5.99 3.18 7.19
C PRO A 104 5.33 2.16 6.25
N ALA A 105 5.53 2.34 4.94
CA ALA A 105 5.03 1.45 3.90
C ALA A 105 5.75 0.09 3.94
N LEU A 106 5.28 -0.82 4.79
CA LEU A 106 5.79 -2.18 4.93
C LEU A 106 4.70 -3.19 4.57
N LYS A 107 4.97 -4.02 3.56
CA LYS A 107 4.04 -5.09 3.16
C LYS A 107 3.84 -6.07 4.32
N ARG A 108 2.58 -6.35 4.64
CA ARG A 108 2.19 -7.20 5.77
C ARG A 108 2.69 -8.63 5.63
N ALA A 109 2.86 -9.13 4.41
CA ALA A 109 3.44 -10.45 4.15
C ALA A 109 4.83 -10.62 4.82
N HIS A 110 5.64 -9.56 4.92
CA HIS A 110 6.96 -9.59 5.56
C HIS A 110 6.93 -9.54 7.09
N ARG A 111 5.76 -9.33 7.70
CA ARG A 111 5.62 -9.44 9.16
C ARG A 111 5.80 -10.89 9.59
N ASP A 112 6.32 -11.06 10.80
CA ASP A 112 6.53 -12.36 11.43
C ASP A 112 5.24 -13.19 11.39
N PRO A 113 5.22 -14.34 10.69
CA PRO A 113 4.03 -15.19 10.63
C PRO A 113 3.63 -15.78 11.99
N TYR A 114 4.55 -15.84 12.97
CA TYR A 114 4.31 -16.43 14.29
C TYR A 114 4.09 -15.39 15.40
N GLY A 115 3.91 -14.11 15.02
CA GLY A 115 3.80 -12.98 15.95
C GLY A 115 2.55 -12.90 16.83
N GLY A 116 1.68 -13.92 16.86
CA GLY A 116 0.50 -13.95 17.73
C GLY A 116 -0.52 -12.83 17.45
N TRP A 117 -0.75 -12.51 16.18
CA TRP A 117 -1.63 -11.42 15.74
C TRP A 117 -3.09 -11.63 16.14
N TRP A 118 -3.79 -10.52 16.43
CA TRP A 118 -5.25 -10.56 16.66
C TRP A 118 -6.00 -11.01 15.40
N ASP A 119 -5.64 -10.45 14.25
CA ASP A 119 -6.05 -10.93 12.93
C ASP A 119 -4.89 -11.71 12.31
N ALA A 120 -5.00 -13.04 12.33
CA ALA A 120 -3.96 -13.93 11.83
C ALA A 120 -3.81 -13.90 10.30
N GLN A 121 -4.89 -13.59 9.56
CA GLN A 121 -4.87 -13.59 8.10
C GLN A 121 -4.15 -12.35 7.56
N GLU A 122 -4.46 -11.19 8.13
CA GLU A 122 -3.86 -9.92 7.76
C GLU A 122 -2.58 -9.59 8.55
N LYS A 123 -2.20 -10.41 9.54
CA LYS A 123 -1.06 -10.18 10.45
C LYS A 123 -1.12 -8.78 11.11
N ARG A 124 -2.28 -8.45 11.68
CA ARG A 124 -2.58 -7.13 12.26
C ARG A 124 -3.13 -7.22 13.68
N ASN A 125 -2.78 -6.22 14.50
CA ASN A 125 -3.35 -6.05 15.84
C ASN A 125 -4.53 -5.05 15.83
N PHE A 126 -5.46 -5.25 16.77
CA PHE A 126 -6.62 -4.36 16.90
C PHE A 126 -6.18 -2.94 17.30
N GLY A 127 -6.70 -1.92 16.62
CA GLY A 127 -6.39 -0.51 16.90
C GLY A 127 -5.03 -0.02 16.39
N GLU A 128 -4.27 -0.86 15.68
CA GLU A 128 -3.04 -0.45 15.01
C GLU A 128 -3.35 0.53 13.86
N PRO A 129 -2.62 1.68 13.75
CA PRO A 129 -2.73 2.57 12.60
C PRO A 129 -2.47 1.83 11.28
N VAL A 130 -3.29 2.08 10.28
CA VAL A 130 -3.21 1.42 8.98
C VAL A 130 -2.52 2.38 8.00
N HIS A 131 -1.64 1.86 7.14
CA HIS A 131 -1.07 2.66 6.06
C HIS A 131 -2.16 3.05 5.05
N GLU A 132 -2.06 4.19 4.40
CA GLU A 132 -3.06 4.63 3.42
C GLU A 132 -3.22 3.62 2.27
N ASP A 133 -2.11 3.16 1.70
CA ASP A 133 -2.06 2.15 0.62
C ASP A 133 -2.10 0.71 1.15
N ASN A 134 -2.95 0.45 2.15
CA ASN A 134 -3.03 -0.89 2.75
C ASN A 134 -3.62 -1.96 1.81
N ASP A 135 -4.33 -1.56 0.76
CA ASP A 135 -4.77 -2.44 -0.31
C ASP A 135 -3.59 -3.04 -1.09
N ILE A 136 -2.54 -2.25 -1.33
CA ILE A 136 -1.29 -2.68 -1.99
C ILE A 136 -0.33 -3.33 -1.00
N LEU A 137 -0.30 -2.88 0.26
CA LEU A 137 0.58 -3.44 1.30
C LEU A 137 -0.02 -4.63 2.05
N GLY A 138 -1.25 -5.02 1.73
CA GLY A 138 -1.95 -6.15 2.34
C GLY A 138 -1.29 -7.51 2.08
N VAL A 139 -1.79 -8.54 2.74
CA VAL A 139 -1.32 -9.92 2.52
C VAL A 139 -1.81 -10.46 1.17
N PHE A 140 -2.99 -10.02 0.73
CA PHE A 140 -3.61 -10.44 -0.53
C PHE A 140 -3.09 -9.72 -1.78
N SER A 141 -2.18 -8.76 -1.63
CA SER A 141 -1.57 -8.09 -2.76
C SER A 141 -0.45 -8.94 -3.37
N PRO A 142 -0.03 -8.67 -4.62
CA PRO A 142 1.04 -9.42 -5.28
C PRO A 142 2.30 -9.55 -4.43
N GLU A 143 2.77 -10.77 -4.20
CA GLU A 143 3.86 -11.07 -3.28
C GLU A 143 5.16 -10.38 -3.69
N GLN A 144 5.83 -9.75 -2.73
CA GLN A 144 7.09 -9.05 -2.99
C GLN A 144 8.27 -10.01 -2.82
N TYR A 145 9.00 -10.23 -3.90
CA TYR A 145 10.16 -11.12 -3.92
C TYR A 145 11.42 -10.41 -3.41
N THR A 146 12.09 -10.99 -2.41
CA THR A 146 13.23 -10.36 -1.72
C THR A 146 14.60 -10.99 -2.02
N HIS A 147 14.65 -12.17 -2.64
CA HIS A 147 15.92 -12.87 -2.86
C HIS A 147 16.79 -12.22 -3.93
N VAL A 148 16.19 -11.64 -4.98
CA VAL A 148 16.91 -10.95 -6.05
C VAL A 148 16.26 -9.61 -6.36
N THR A 149 17.07 -8.60 -6.65
CA THR A 149 16.58 -7.30 -7.12
C THR A 149 15.87 -7.46 -8.47
N PRO A 150 14.77 -6.71 -8.74
CA PRO A 150 14.01 -6.84 -9.98
C PRO A 150 14.86 -6.73 -11.26
N GLY A 151 15.81 -5.79 -11.29
CA GLY A 151 16.72 -5.63 -12.44
C GLY A 151 17.57 -6.86 -12.74
N LYS A 152 18.07 -7.55 -11.72
CA LYS A 152 18.79 -8.83 -11.88
C LYS A 152 17.85 -9.96 -12.31
N GLY A 153 16.62 -9.98 -11.80
CA GLY A 153 15.60 -10.94 -12.23
C GLY A 153 15.31 -10.85 -13.73
N PHE A 154 15.07 -9.62 -14.23
CA PHE A 154 14.89 -9.38 -15.66
C PHE A 154 16.13 -9.71 -16.48
N PHE A 155 17.32 -9.41 -15.97
CA PHE A 155 18.57 -9.77 -16.64
C PHE A 155 18.72 -11.29 -16.80
N HIS A 156 18.48 -12.07 -15.74
CA HIS A 156 18.53 -13.54 -15.82
C HIS A 156 17.49 -14.10 -16.80
N LEU A 157 16.25 -13.58 -16.75
CA LEU A 157 15.19 -13.99 -17.67
C LEU A 157 15.55 -13.66 -19.13
N GLY A 158 16.06 -12.46 -19.38
CA GLY A 158 16.51 -12.04 -20.71
C GLY A 158 17.65 -12.90 -21.22
N CYS A 159 18.65 -13.17 -20.38
CA CYS A 159 19.76 -14.06 -20.73
C CYS A 159 19.27 -15.47 -21.07
N PHE A 160 18.32 -16.01 -20.31
CA PHE A 160 17.72 -17.31 -20.57
C PHE A 160 16.98 -17.33 -21.92
N VAL A 161 16.13 -16.34 -22.18
CA VAL A 161 15.36 -16.25 -23.43
C VAL A 161 16.29 -16.12 -24.64
N VAL A 162 17.30 -15.25 -24.56
CA VAL A 162 18.26 -15.06 -25.66
C VAL A 162 19.09 -16.32 -25.89
N ALA A 163 19.56 -16.98 -24.83
CA ALA A 163 20.32 -18.22 -24.97
C ALA A 163 19.46 -19.35 -25.56
N PHE A 164 18.22 -19.51 -25.09
CA PHE A 164 17.32 -20.55 -25.55
C PHE A 164 16.89 -20.33 -27.00
N LEU A 165 16.38 -19.14 -27.33
CA LEU A 165 15.95 -18.82 -28.70
C LEU A 165 17.14 -18.73 -29.65
N GLY A 166 18.30 -18.27 -29.18
CA GLY A 166 19.54 -18.28 -29.96
C GLY A 166 19.95 -19.71 -30.34
N LEU A 167 19.93 -20.64 -29.38
CA LEU A 167 20.22 -22.05 -29.64
C LEU A 167 19.20 -22.67 -30.62
N VAL A 168 17.91 -22.47 -30.38
CA VAL A 168 16.84 -22.99 -31.26
C VAL A 168 16.97 -22.41 -32.67
N GLY A 169 17.27 -21.12 -32.80
CA GLY A 169 17.50 -20.46 -34.09
C GLY A 169 18.69 -21.07 -34.84
N VAL A 170 19.82 -21.26 -34.16
CA VAL A 170 21.00 -21.91 -34.75
C VAL A 170 20.69 -23.34 -35.19
N VAL A 171 20.00 -24.11 -34.36
CA VAL A 171 19.59 -25.48 -34.70
C VAL A 171 18.68 -25.46 -35.93
N SER A 172 17.70 -24.56 -35.98
CA SER A 172 16.77 -24.44 -37.11
C SER A 172 17.47 -24.10 -38.43
N MET A 173 18.55 -23.32 -38.39
CA MET A 173 19.32 -22.97 -39.60
C MET A 173 20.21 -24.13 -40.09
N ASN A 174 20.61 -25.02 -39.19
CA ASN A 174 21.51 -26.14 -39.52
C ASN A 174 20.75 -27.46 -39.73
N TYR A 175 19.44 -27.49 -39.47
CA TYR A 175 18.66 -28.70 -39.61
C TYR A 175 18.44 -29.00 -41.10
N PRO A 176 18.70 -30.24 -41.57
CA PRO A 176 18.48 -30.58 -42.96
C PRO A 176 17.00 -30.49 -43.34
N ASP A 177 16.74 -30.05 -44.56
CA ASP A 177 15.39 -30.00 -45.11
C ASP A 177 14.75 -31.39 -45.17
N LYS A 178 13.41 -31.39 -45.17
CA LYS A 178 12.65 -32.65 -45.20
C LYS A 178 12.98 -33.45 -46.46
N PRO A 179 13.32 -34.75 -46.35
CA PRO A 179 13.68 -35.60 -47.50
C PRO A 179 12.44 -36.05 -48.28
N SER A 180 11.53 -35.13 -48.58
CA SER A 180 10.33 -35.38 -49.36
C SER A 180 10.08 -34.21 -50.29
N VAL A 181 9.83 -34.50 -51.56
CA VAL A 181 9.37 -33.49 -52.51
C VAL A 181 8.00 -32.96 -52.06
N PRO A 182 7.80 -31.63 -51.97
CA PRO A 182 6.49 -31.07 -51.64
C PRO A 182 5.42 -31.49 -52.63
N LYS A 183 4.18 -31.67 -52.17
CA LYS A 183 3.08 -32.09 -53.05
C LYS A 183 2.82 -31.01 -54.10
N THR A 184 2.91 -31.39 -55.37
CA THR A 184 2.56 -30.55 -56.51
C THR A 184 1.16 -30.88 -57.01
N TYR A 185 0.51 -29.87 -57.57
CA TYR A 185 -0.81 -29.99 -58.17
C TYR A 185 -0.80 -29.51 -59.62
N VAL A 186 -1.68 -30.11 -60.44
CA VAL A 186 -1.87 -29.69 -61.84
C VAL A 186 -2.45 -28.28 -61.85
N ASP A 187 -1.84 -27.39 -62.65
CA ASP A 187 -2.19 -25.96 -62.79
C ASP A 187 -2.31 -25.20 -61.46
N GLY A 188 -1.71 -25.70 -60.37
CA GLY A 188 -1.71 -25.03 -59.07
C GLY A 188 -3.10 -24.86 -58.47
N LEU A 189 -4.06 -25.70 -58.89
CA LEU A 189 -5.47 -25.59 -58.50
C LEU A 189 -6.08 -24.21 -58.76
N GLU A 190 -5.59 -23.44 -59.73
CA GLU A 190 -6.05 -22.06 -59.98
C GLU A 190 -7.57 -21.96 -60.14
N LYS A 191 -8.19 -22.90 -60.86
CA LYS A 191 -9.65 -22.94 -61.02
C LYS A 191 -10.40 -23.20 -59.71
N GLU A 192 -9.87 -24.09 -58.88
CA GLU A 192 -10.50 -24.52 -57.62
C GLU A 192 -10.26 -23.53 -56.48
N LEU A 193 -9.16 -22.76 -56.54
CA LEU A 193 -8.77 -21.77 -55.53
C LEU A 193 -9.37 -20.38 -55.73
N GLY A 194 -10.16 -20.16 -56.78
CA GLY A 194 -10.85 -18.88 -57.02
C GLY A 194 -10.33 -18.08 -58.22
N GLY A 195 -9.60 -18.73 -59.12
CA GLY A 195 -9.18 -18.15 -60.39
C GLY A 195 -7.88 -17.33 -60.31
N PRO A 196 -7.57 -16.53 -61.33
CA PRO A 196 -6.25 -15.94 -61.55
C PRO A 196 -5.79 -14.91 -60.49
N ASN A 197 -6.68 -14.49 -59.58
CA ASN A 197 -6.34 -13.58 -58.48
C ASN A 197 -6.16 -14.29 -57.13
N ALA A 198 -6.34 -15.61 -57.08
CA ALA A 198 -6.15 -16.40 -55.87
C ALA A 198 -4.68 -16.84 -55.72
N LEU A 199 -4.24 -17.07 -54.47
CA LEU A 199 -2.92 -17.64 -54.22
C LEU A 199 -2.89 -19.08 -54.75
N PRO A 200 -2.06 -19.39 -55.78
CA PRO A 200 -2.04 -20.72 -56.37
C PRO A 200 -1.35 -21.72 -55.43
N ALA A 201 -1.78 -22.98 -55.48
CA ALA A 201 -1.04 -24.08 -54.91
C ALA A 201 0.21 -24.39 -55.77
N ARG A 202 1.18 -25.11 -55.19
CA ARG A 202 2.45 -25.42 -55.87
C ARG A 202 2.23 -26.20 -57.18
N LYS A 203 2.75 -25.67 -58.30
CA LYS A 203 2.73 -26.33 -59.61
C LYS A 203 3.87 -27.34 -59.79
N SER A 204 3.69 -28.30 -60.69
CA SER A 204 4.74 -29.23 -61.10
C SER A 204 5.82 -28.51 -61.90
N GLY A 205 7.09 -28.66 -61.51
CA GLY A 205 8.23 -28.01 -62.20
C GLY A 205 8.53 -26.58 -61.76
N GLU A 206 7.84 -26.09 -60.72
CA GLU A 206 8.15 -24.81 -60.09
C GLU A 206 9.06 -25.03 -58.88
N ASP A 207 10.29 -24.54 -59.00
CA ASP A 207 11.38 -24.68 -58.01
C ASP A 207 11.45 -23.49 -57.03
N LYS A 208 10.53 -22.52 -57.16
CA LYS A 208 10.46 -21.39 -56.23
C LYS A 208 9.91 -21.84 -54.88
N TRP A 209 10.74 -21.63 -53.87
CA TRP A 209 10.41 -21.73 -52.46
C TRP A 209 9.89 -20.39 -51.93
#